data_AF-A0A2J8AEV5-F1
#
_entry.id   AF-A0A2J8AEV5-F1
#
_cell.length_a   1.000
_cell.length_b   1.000
_cell.length_c   1.000
_cell.angle_alpha   90.00
_cell.angle_beta   90.00
_cell.angle_gamma   90.00
#
_symmetry.space_group_name_H-M   'P 1'
#
loop_
_entity.id
_entity.type
_entity.pdbx_description
1 polymer ?
#
loop_
_entity_poly.entity_id
_entity_poly.type
_entity_poly.pdbx_seq_one_letter_code
_entity_poly.pdbx_strand_id
1 'polypeptide(L)'
;MHSEILGGVGAAVGPPAEAVPDARSAQVVGLDCEWSPFGRRQTKTAVSILQVATRKHIYIVDLLVLIGDEGTPGAHAFSRFLSSLLAAPHVVKLGFQLAGDLARLCESYPRLPCFSADHRLGADAGSADRTEPGNTAVGSRAPCACFDVLALARAVRPDLVDASQSSLSRLVSE
;
A
#
# COMPACT_ATOMS: atom_id res chain seq x y z
N MET A 1 6.27 -5.12 13.79
CA MET A 1 6.01 -4.41 12.53
C MET A 1 6.16 -5.31 11.30
N HIS A 2 7.31 -5.37 10.61
CA HIS A 2 7.44 -6.01 9.29
C HIS A 2 6.93 -7.47 9.23
N SER A 3 7.32 -8.31 10.20
CA SER A 3 6.84 -9.70 10.31
C SER A 3 5.34 -9.79 10.61
N GLU A 4 4.78 -8.88 11.41
CA GLU A 4 3.34 -8.85 11.66
C GLU A 4 2.58 -8.41 10.41
N ILE A 5 3.05 -7.39 9.69
CA ILE A 5 2.36 -6.78 8.53
C ILE A 5 2.39 -7.69 7.29
N LEU A 6 3.44 -8.51 7.12
CA LEU A 6 3.57 -9.44 5.99
C LEU A 6 3.21 -10.89 6.32
N GLY A 7 2.59 -11.17 7.47
CA GLY A 7 2.12 -12.52 7.81
C GLY A 7 3.25 -13.52 8.08
N GLY A 8 4.33 -13.07 8.72
CA GLY A 8 5.46 -13.91 9.10
C GLY A 8 5.00 -15.16 9.86
N VAL A 9 5.48 -16.32 9.41
CA VAL A 9 4.90 -17.65 9.66
C VAL A 9 4.68 -17.95 11.15
N GLY A 10 3.45 -17.67 11.61
CA GLY A 10 2.89 -18.28 12.82
C GLY A 10 2.51 -19.72 12.48
N ALA A 11 3.40 -20.66 12.79
CA ALA A 11 3.24 -22.06 12.43
C ALA A 11 2.08 -22.73 13.18
N ALA A 12 0.88 -22.73 12.58
CA ALA A 12 -0.15 -23.73 12.86
C ALA A 12 0.18 -24.99 12.04
N VAL A 13 1.04 -25.86 12.58
CA VAL A 13 1.34 -27.16 11.96
C VAL A 13 0.13 -28.08 12.14
N GLY A 14 -0.65 -28.25 11.08
CA GLY A 14 -1.61 -29.34 10.88
C GLY A 14 -1.27 -30.09 9.58
N PRO A 15 -1.52 -31.41 9.48
CA PRO A 15 -1.12 -32.20 8.32
C PRO A 15 -1.94 -31.83 7.06
N PRO A 16 -1.39 -32.08 5.85
CA PRO A 16 -2.03 -31.68 4.62
C PRO A 16 -3.21 -32.57 4.26
N ALA A 17 -4.37 -31.96 4.10
CA ALA A 17 -5.48 -32.50 3.33
C ALA A 17 -5.81 -31.48 2.23
N GLU A 18 -6.23 -31.95 1.05
CA GLU A 18 -6.50 -31.09 -0.10
C GLU A 18 -7.55 -30.03 0.25
N ALA A 19 -7.10 -28.78 0.38
CA ALA A 19 -7.95 -27.65 0.70
C ALA A 19 -7.87 -26.64 -0.44
N VAL A 20 -9.02 -26.41 -1.07
CA VAL A 20 -9.30 -25.15 -1.77
C VAL A 20 -8.88 -24.02 -0.83
N PRO A 21 -8.04 -23.04 -1.24
CA PRO A 21 -7.47 -22.06 -0.34
C PRO A 21 -8.58 -21.31 0.40
N ASP A 22 -8.70 -21.58 1.70
CA ASP A 22 -9.78 -21.08 2.52
C ASP A 22 -9.68 -19.55 2.62
N ALA A 23 -10.74 -18.85 2.24
CA ALA A 23 -10.81 -17.38 2.23
C ALA A 23 -10.72 -16.74 3.64
N ARG A 24 -10.54 -17.55 4.69
CA ARG A 24 -10.55 -17.18 6.10
C ARG A 24 -9.19 -16.78 6.72
N SER A 25 -8.10 -16.72 5.94
CA SER A 25 -6.76 -16.41 6.47
C SER A 25 -5.96 -15.34 5.71
N ALA A 26 -6.57 -14.61 4.77
CA ALA A 26 -5.92 -13.47 4.14
C ALA A 26 -5.60 -12.39 5.19
N GLN A 27 -4.35 -11.94 5.25
CA GLN A 27 -4.01 -10.83 6.13
C GLN A 27 -4.56 -9.54 5.56
N VAL A 28 -5.34 -8.80 6.34
CA VAL A 28 -5.84 -7.48 5.97
C VAL A 28 -5.02 -6.40 6.69
N VAL A 29 -4.57 -5.39 5.95
CA VAL A 29 -3.98 -4.18 6.49
C VAL A 29 -4.69 -2.93 5.99
N GLY A 30 -4.94 -1.98 6.89
CA GLY A 30 -5.35 -0.63 6.54
C GLY A 30 -4.13 0.23 6.23
N LEU A 31 -4.21 1.07 5.20
CA LEU A 31 -3.23 2.07 4.80
C LEU A 31 -3.91 3.42 4.70
N ASP A 32 -3.24 4.44 5.23
CA ASP A 32 -3.67 5.84 5.19
C ASP A 32 -2.44 6.76 5.27
N CYS A 33 -2.52 7.97 4.69
CA CYS A 33 -1.40 8.89 4.56
C CYS A 33 -1.77 10.32 4.95
N GLU A 34 -0.96 10.94 5.79
CA GLU A 34 -1.21 12.31 6.26
C GLU A 34 -0.12 13.27 5.78
N TRP A 35 -0.52 14.47 5.35
CA TRP A 35 0.36 15.56 4.96
C TRP A 35 -0.20 16.90 5.41
N SER A 36 0.69 17.87 5.66
CA SER A 36 0.28 19.23 5.99
C SER A 36 -0.61 19.86 4.89
N PRO A 37 -1.66 20.62 5.26
CA PRO A 37 -2.49 21.31 4.27
C PRO A 37 -1.68 22.37 3.52
N PHE A 38 -1.92 22.50 2.23
CA PHE A 38 -1.31 23.51 1.36
C PHE A 38 -2.39 24.31 0.63
N GLY A 39 -2.21 25.62 0.56
CA GLY A 39 -3.13 26.55 -0.09
C GLY A 39 -3.04 26.52 -1.62
N ARG A 40 -4.00 27.18 -2.29
CA ARG A 40 -3.95 27.37 -3.74
C ARG A 40 -2.67 28.12 -4.13
N ARG A 41 -1.92 27.58 -5.10
CA ARG A 41 -0.59 28.04 -5.56
C ARG A 41 0.58 27.80 -4.60
N GLN A 42 0.40 27.10 -3.48
CA GLN A 42 1.52 26.60 -2.69
C GLN A 42 2.01 25.25 -3.24
N THR A 43 3.29 24.94 -3.05
CA THR A 43 3.84 23.62 -3.30
C THR A 43 3.17 22.60 -2.38
N LYS A 44 2.81 21.42 -2.91
CA LYS A 44 2.38 20.28 -2.09
C LYS A 44 3.47 19.97 -1.08
N THR A 45 3.12 19.77 0.18
CA THR A 45 4.08 19.24 1.18
C THR A 45 4.29 17.74 0.95
N ALA A 46 5.37 17.18 1.51
CA ALA A 46 5.54 15.74 1.56
C ALA A 46 4.45 15.06 2.42
N VAL A 47 4.18 13.78 2.18
CA VAL A 47 3.50 12.89 3.14
C VAL A 47 4.37 12.79 4.38
N SER A 48 3.86 13.27 5.51
CA SER A 48 4.60 13.27 6.78
C SER A 48 4.44 11.98 7.58
N ILE A 49 3.29 11.31 7.46
CA ILE A 49 2.98 10.08 8.20
C ILE A 49 2.38 9.04 7.25
N LEU A 50 2.89 7.81 7.34
CA LEU A 50 2.17 6.61 6.87
C LEU A 50 1.57 5.90 8.08
N GLN A 51 0.27 5.60 8.02
CA GLN A 51 -0.40 4.72 8.97
C GLN A 51 -0.51 3.31 8.36
N VAL A 52 -0.15 2.28 9.13
CA VAL A 52 -0.36 0.87 8.76
C VAL A 52 -1.09 0.14 9.90
N ALA A 53 -2.37 -0.13 9.70
CA ALA A 53 -3.21 -0.82 10.67
C ALA A 53 -3.26 -2.33 10.38
N THR A 54 -2.93 -3.17 11.35
CA THR A 54 -3.25 -4.60 11.37
C THR A 54 -4.55 -4.82 12.15
N ARG A 55 -5.00 -6.07 12.28
CA ARG A 55 -6.12 -6.43 13.16
C ARG A 55 -5.85 -6.17 14.65
N LYS A 56 -4.60 -5.93 15.07
CA LYS A 56 -4.20 -5.82 16.48
C LYS A 56 -3.47 -4.51 16.83
N HIS A 57 -2.77 -3.91 15.89
CA HIS A 57 -1.92 -2.75 16.13
C HIS A 57 -2.05 -1.72 15.00
N ILE A 58 -1.86 -0.44 15.33
CA ILE A 58 -1.67 0.62 14.33
C ILE A 58 -0.23 1.09 14.44
N TYR A 59 0.49 1.02 13.33
CA TYR A 59 1.84 1.55 13.20
C TYR A 59 1.77 2.94 12.58
N ILE A 60 2.20 3.96 13.32
CA ILE A 60 2.32 5.34 12.85
C ILE A 60 3.78 5.58 12.52
N VAL A 61 4.09 5.81 11.25
CA VAL A 61 5.46 5.97 10.75
C VAL A 61 5.70 7.42 10.37
N ASP A 62 6.55 8.13 11.11
CA ASP A 62 7.05 9.45 10.74
C ASP A 62 8.00 9.32 9.55
N LEU A 63 7.54 9.72 8.36
CA LEU A 63 8.31 9.64 7.12
C LEU A 63 9.31 10.79 6.99
N LEU A 64 9.08 11.93 7.63
CA LEU A 64 10.02 13.04 7.61
C LEU A 64 11.32 12.66 8.33
N VAL A 65 11.20 11.97 9.47
CA VAL A 65 12.34 11.45 10.25
C VAL A 65 12.92 10.16 9.64
N LEU A 66 12.08 9.21 9.20
CA LEU A 66 12.55 7.93 8.67
C LEU A 66 13.29 8.06 7.32
N ILE A 67 12.81 8.94 6.44
CA ILE A 67 13.43 9.17 5.14
C ILE A 67 14.52 10.22 5.31
N GLY A 68 14.15 11.45 5.71
CA GLY A 68 15.05 12.60 5.83
C GLY A 68 15.61 13.07 4.49
N ASP A 69 16.44 12.23 3.86
CA ASP A 69 16.82 12.28 2.45
C ASP A 69 16.65 10.90 1.81
N GLU A 70 16.36 10.85 0.52
CA GLU A 70 16.01 9.61 -0.18
C GLU A 70 17.18 8.65 -0.39
N GLY A 71 18.43 9.10 -0.19
CA GLY A 71 19.62 8.24 -0.20
C GLY A 71 19.90 7.52 1.12
N THR A 72 19.15 7.78 2.20
CA THR A 72 19.47 7.24 3.53
C THR A 72 19.20 5.72 3.66
N PRO A 73 19.81 5.03 4.64
CA PRO A 73 19.45 3.64 4.95
C PRO A 73 17.97 3.48 5.37
N GLY A 74 17.39 4.51 6.00
CA GLY A 74 15.98 4.55 6.39
C GLY A 74 15.05 4.62 5.17
N ALA A 75 15.34 5.52 4.22
CA ALA A 75 14.66 5.62 2.93
C ALA A 75 14.68 4.29 2.16
N HIS A 76 15.84 3.64 2.05
CA HIS A 76 15.97 2.34 1.40
C HIS A 76 15.22 1.21 2.15
N ALA A 77 15.19 1.23 3.49
CA ALA A 77 14.45 0.27 4.29
C ALA A 77 12.93 0.44 4.12
N PHE A 78 12.44 1.68 4.16
CA PHE A 78 11.06 2.04 3.87
C PHE A 78 10.65 1.59 2.47
N SER A 79 11.49 1.87 1.46
CA SER A 79 11.25 1.49 0.08
C SER A 79 11.11 -0.04 -0.10
N ARG A 80 12.02 -0.84 0.49
CA ARG A 80 11.90 -2.31 0.48
C ARG A 80 10.64 -2.82 1.19
N PHE A 81 10.29 -2.22 2.33
CA PHE A 81 9.07 -2.56 3.06
C PHE A 81 7.82 -2.29 2.22
N LEU A 82 7.72 -1.09 1.63
CA LEU A 82 6.56 -0.70 0.84
C LEU A 82 6.41 -1.56 -0.43
N SER A 83 7.51 -1.81 -1.16
CA SER A 83 7.48 -2.76 -2.29
C SER A 83 7.01 -4.15 -1.85
N SER A 84 7.56 -4.68 -0.76
CA SER A 84 7.20 -6.02 -0.25
C SER A 84 5.73 -6.11 0.16
N LEU A 85 5.20 -5.06 0.78
CA LEU A 85 3.80 -4.97 1.20
C LEU A 85 2.84 -4.91 0.01
N LEU A 86 3.10 -4.01 -0.93
CA LEU A 86 2.24 -3.83 -2.10
C LEU A 86 2.28 -5.06 -3.03
N ALA A 87 3.44 -5.71 -3.16
CA ALA A 87 3.65 -6.93 -3.95
C ALA A 87 3.11 -8.23 -3.30
N ALA A 88 2.80 -8.23 -2.00
CA ALA A 88 2.35 -9.44 -1.28
C ALA A 88 0.89 -9.80 -1.63
N PRO A 89 0.62 -10.93 -2.31
CA PRO A 89 -0.74 -11.30 -2.73
C PRO A 89 -1.59 -11.88 -1.59
N HIS A 90 -0.95 -12.38 -0.52
CA HIS A 90 -1.61 -12.87 0.70
C HIS A 90 -1.95 -11.76 1.69
N VAL A 91 -1.53 -10.52 1.40
CA VAL A 91 -1.85 -9.32 2.17
C VAL A 91 -2.80 -8.44 1.36
N VAL A 92 -4.03 -8.29 1.83
CA VAL A 92 -5.03 -7.35 1.33
C VAL A 92 -4.74 -5.97 1.90
N LYS A 93 -4.54 -4.98 1.03
CA LYS A 93 -4.36 -3.57 1.40
C LYS A 93 -5.68 -2.84 1.22
N LEU A 94 -6.26 -2.32 2.31
CA LEU A 94 -7.44 -1.47 2.31
C LEU A 94 -7.05 -0.01 2.57
N GLY A 95 -7.70 0.92 1.89
CA GLY A 95 -7.64 2.35 2.19
C GLY A 95 -8.84 3.08 1.57
N PHE A 96 -8.99 4.36 1.84
CA PHE A 96 -10.07 5.18 1.29
C PHE A 96 -9.47 6.22 0.33
N GLN A 97 -9.80 6.16 -0.95
CA GLN A 97 -9.06 6.88 -1.99
C GLN A 97 -7.57 6.45 -2.04
N LEU A 98 -7.28 5.17 -1.76
CA LEU A 98 -5.93 4.60 -1.58
C LEU A 98 -4.98 4.87 -2.76
N ALA A 99 -5.50 4.91 -3.99
CA ALA A 99 -4.71 5.27 -5.17
C ALA A 99 -4.18 6.71 -5.10
N GLY A 100 -4.93 7.62 -4.47
CA GLY A 100 -4.51 8.97 -4.15
C GLY A 100 -3.36 8.99 -3.15
N ASP A 101 -3.42 8.22 -2.08
CA ASP A 101 -2.35 8.13 -1.07
C ASP A 101 -1.05 7.59 -1.64
N LEU A 102 -1.13 6.51 -2.43
CA LEU A 102 0.03 5.94 -3.12
C LEU A 102 0.62 6.92 -4.14
N ALA A 103 -0.21 7.69 -4.85
CA ALA A 103 0.26 8.77 -5.72
C ALA A 103 0.91 9.90 -4.92
N ARG A 104 0.36 10.30 -3.77
CA ARG A 104 0.92 11.33 -2.88
C ARG A 104 2.25 10.90 -2.26
N LEU A 105 2.41 9.64 -1.89
CA LEU A 105 3.70 9.07 -1.46
C LEU A 105 4.75 9.14 -2.58
N CYS A 106 4.38 8.71 -3.80
CA CYS A 106 5.24 8.77 -4.98
C CYS A 106 5.65 10.21 -5.34
N GLU A 107 4.71 11.17 -5.32
CA GLU A 107 4.99 12.60 -5.50
C GLU A 107 5.93 13.18 -4.43
N SER A 108 5.83 12.68 -3.20
CA SER A 108 6.62 13.20 -2.07
C SER A 108 8.04 12.68 -2.05
N TYR A 109 8.25 11.46 -2.56
CA TYR A 109 9.50 10.73 -2.49
C TYR A 109 9.83 10.04 -3.83
N PRO A 110 10.00 10.81 -4.92
CA PRO A 110 10.06 10.29 -6.29
C PRO A 110 11.37 9.56 -6.64
N ARG A 111 12.40 9.63 -5.79
CA ARG A 111 13.69 8.95 -5.97
C ARG A 111 13.80 7.66 -5.16
N LEU A 112 12.79 7.30 -4.36
CA LEU A 112 12.75 5.99 -3.72
C LEU A 112 12.67 4.88 -4.79
N PRO A 113 13.48 3.81 -4.70
CA PRO A 113 13.49 2.73 -5.70
C PRO A 113 12.11 2.10 -5.96
N CYS A 114 11.25 2.00 -4.93
CA CYS A 114 9.89 1.46 -5.02
C CYS A 114 8.94 2.23 -5.96
N PHE A 115 9.29 3.46 -6.38
CA PHE A 115 8.50 4.28 -7.30
C PHE A 115 9.19 4.54 -8.65
N SER A 116 10.39 3.98 -8.85
CA SER A 116 11.12 4.10 -10.11
C SER A 116 10.38 3.44 -11.28
N ALA A 117 10.67 3.86 -12.53
CA ALA A 117 9.89 3.47 -13.71
C ALA A 117 9.78 1.95 -13.94
N ASP A 118 10.78 1.17 -13.52
CA ASP A 118 10.82 -0.29 -13.59
C ASP A 118 9.83 -0.97 -12.61
N HIS A 119 9.13 -0.21 -11.76
CA HIS A 119 8.26 -0.71 -10.68
C HIS A 119 6.84 -0.10 -10.75
N ARG A 120 6.43 0.42 -11.92
CA ARG A 120 5.15 1.12 -12.07
C ARG A 120 3.93 0.29 -11.62
N LEU A 121 3.25 0.84 -10.61
CA LEU A 121 1.83 0.64 -10.34
C LEU A 121 1.05 0.69 -11.68
N GLY A 122 0.20 -0.32 -11.90
CA GLY A 122 -0.29 -0.66 -13.24
C GLY A 122 -0.97 0.49 -13.98
N ALA A 123 -0.42 0.81 -15.15
CA ALA A 123 -1.07 1.54 -16.22
C ALA A 123 -0.65 0.89 -17.56
N ASP A 124 -1.56 0.11 -18.12
CA ASP A 124 -1.67 -0.51 -19.45
C ASP A 124 -0.43 -1.05 -20.21
N ALA A 125 -0.62 -2.24 -20.79
CA ALA A 125 0.43 -3.02 -21.44
C ALA A 125 0.82 -2.49 -22.83
N GLY A 126 2.12 -2.50 -23.13
CA GLY A 126 2.63 -2.26 -24.48
C GLY A 126 4.14 -2.43 -24.63
N SER A 127 4.54 -3.33 -25.53
CA SER A 127 5.93 -3.62 -25.96
C SER A 127 6.81 -4.41 -24.99
N ALA A 128 7.49 -5.42 -25.54
CA ALA A 128 8.47 -6.25 -24.85
C ALA A 128 9.84 -6.13 -25.55
N ASP A 129 10.92 -6.14 -24.77
CA ASP A 129 12.23 -6.59 -25.25
C ASP A 129 13.03 -7.24 -24.10
N ARG A 130 14.05 -8.05 -24.42
CA ARG A 130 14.74 -8.95 -23.48
C ARG A 130 16.25 -8.68 -23.39
N THR A 131 16.84 -8.78 -22.18
CA THR A 131 18.25 -9.12 -21.80
C THR A 131 18.49 -8.64 -20.35
N GLU A 132 19.37 -9.15 -19.49
CA GLU A 132 20.01 -10.48 -19.33
C GLU A 132 20.18 -10.76 -17.80
N PRO A 133 20.43 -12.01 -17.34
CA PRO A 133 20.36 -12.36 -15.92
C PRO A 133 21.67 -12.07 -15.15
N GLY A 134 21.59 -11.22 -14.13
CA GLY A 134 22.70 -11.00 -13.21
C GLY A 134 22.29 -10.23 -11.95
N ASN A 135 22.71 -10.73 -10.79
CA ASN A 135 22.37 -10.26 -9.44
C ASN A 135 20.92 -10.59 -8.99
N THR A 136 20.76 -10.93 -7.70
CA THR A 136 19.48 -11.33 -7.09
C THR A 136 18.59 -10.11 -6.83
N ALA A 137 18.06 -9.54 -7.91
CA ALA A 137 16.95 -8.62 -7.81
C ALA A 137 15.74 -9.35 -7.20
N VAL A 138 15.27 -8.90 -6.04
CA VAL A 138 13.92 -9.22 -5.57
C VAL A 138 12.98 -8.57 -6.57
N GLY A 139 12.51 -9.36 -7.54
CA GLY A 139 11.69 -8.88 -8.65
C GLY A 139 10.45 -8.16 -8.11
N SER A 140 10.41 -6.84 -8.25
CA SER A 140 9.31 -6.01 -7.78
C SER A 140 8.06 -6.37 -8.57
N ARG A 141 7.18 -7.18 -7.99
CA ARG A 141 5.88 -7.49 -8.56
C ARG A 141 5.00 -6.25 -8.48
N ALA A 142 4.23 -6.01 -9.54
CA ALA A 142 3.21 -4.97 -9.54
C ALA A 142 2.28 -5.11 -8.32
N PRO A 143 1.85 -4.00 -7.70
CA PRO A 143 0.96 -4.04 -6.55
C PRO A 143 -0.33 -4.80 -6.83
N CYS A 144 -0.72 -5.65 -5.88
CA CYS A 144 -1.83 -6.58 -6.00
C CYS A 144 -2.66 -6.58 -4.71
N ALA A 145 -3.90 -7.06 -4.78
CA ALA A 145 -4.82 -7.09 -3.63
C ALA A 145 -4.98 -5.73 -2.90
N CYS A 146 -4.92 -4.63 -3.64
CA CYS A 146 -5.25 -3.29 -3.16
C CYS A 146 -6.74 -3.00 -3.43
N PHE A 147 -7.47 -2.61 -2.39
CA PHE A 147 -8.91 -2.38 -2.44
C PHE A 147 -9.23 -0.99 -1.87
N ASP A 148 -10.00 -0.23 -2.63
CA ASP A 148 -10.49 1.08 -2.19
C ASP A 148 -11.87 0.92 -1.53
N VAL A 149 -11.97 1.32 -0.27
CA VAL A 149 -13.20 1.21 0.53
C VAL A 149 -14.33 2.04 -0.09
N LEU A 150 -14.05 3.16 -0.75
CA LEU A 150 -15.06 3.97 -1.44
C LEU A 150 -15.57 3.27 -2.70
N ALA A 151 -14.68 2.62 -3.46
CA ALA A 151 -15.09 1.83 -4.62
C ALA A 151 -15.90 0.59 -4.21
N LEU A 152 -15.50 -0.10 -3.14
CA LEU A 152 -16.23 -1.23 -2.58
C LEU A 152 -17.61 -0.80 -2.05
N ALA A 153 -17.69 0.31 -1.31
CA ALA A 153 -18.95 0.84 -0.82
C ALA A 153 -19.90 1.20 -1.97
N ARG A 154 -19.42 1.84 -3.04
CA ARG A 154 -20.23 2.13 -4.24
C ARG A 154 -20.75 0.87 -4.93
N ALA A 155 -20.00 -0.23 -4.91
CA ALA A 155 -20.40 -1.48 -5.52
C ALA A 155 -21.41 -2.29 -4.69
N VAL A 156 -21.30 -2.24 -3.35
CA VAL A 156 -22.09 -3.08 -2.43
C VAL A 156 -23.28 -2.33 -1.82
N ARG A 157 -23.14 -1.02 -1.57
CA ARG A 157 -24.15 -0.12 -1.01
C ARG A 157 -24.19 1.21 -1.80
N PRO A 158 -24.59 1.20 -3.08
CA PRO A 158 -24.71 2.41 -3.89
C PRO A 158 -25.66 3.45 -3.29
N ASP A 159 -26.62 3.01 -2.48
CA ASP A 159 -27.55 3.83 -1.71
C ASP A 159 -26.87 4.71 -0.64
N LEU A 160 -25.70 4.32 -0.14
CA LEU A 160 -24.95 5.08 0.88
C LEU A 160 -23.95 6.08 0.31
N VAL A 161 -23.71 6.08 -1.01
CA VAL A 161 -22.63 6.87 -1.62
C VAL A 161 -23.17 7.90 -2.61
N ASP A 162 -23.69 9.00 -2.08
CA ASP A 162 -23.88 10.23 -2.85
C ASP A 162 -22.52 10.70 -3.41
N ALA A 163 -22.46 10.85 -4.73
CA ALA A 163 -21.26 11.24 -5.46
C ALA A 163 -20.72 12.63 -5.05
N SER A 164 -21.53 13.47 -4.42
CA SER A 164 -21.18 14.86 -4.06
C SER A 164 -20.41 14.99 -2.74
N GLN A 165 -20.58 14.07 -1.77
CA GLN A 165 -20.03 14.21 -0.41
C GLN A 165 -19.73 12.86 0.28
N SER A 166 -19.02 11.96 -0.40
CA SER A 166 -18.56 10.70 0.20
C SER A 166 -17.38 10.94 1.16
N SER A 167 -17.59 10.68 2.45
CA SER A 167 -16.57 10.70 3.52
C SER A 167 -16.64 9.40 4.32
N LEU A 168 -15.50 8.92 4.83
CA LEU A 168 -15.42 7.71 5.66
C LEU A 168 -16.44 7.70 6.80
N SER A 169 -16.65 8.82 7.48
CA SER A 169 -17.58 8.91 8.61
C SER A 169 -19.02 8.53 8.24
N ARG A 170 -19.48 8.86 7.02
CA ARG A 170 -20.82 8.47 6.54
C ARG A 170 -20.92 7.00 6.17
N LEU A 171 -19.81 6.35 5.81
CA LEU A 171 -19.78 4.92 5.47
C LEU A 171 -19.85 3.98 6.69
N VAL A 172 -19.65 4.49 7.90
CA VAL A 172 -19.67 3.71 9.16
C VAL A 172 -20.72 4.18 10.17
N SER A 173 -21.64 5.06 9.80
CA SER A 173 -22.67 5.63 10.70
C SER A 173 -24.05 4.97 10.54
N GLU A 174 -24.11 3.65 10.31
CA GLU A 174 -25.34 2.83 10.36
C GLU A 174 -25.47 2.09 11.70
#